data_AF-A0A937TZ83-F1
#
_entry.id   AF-A0A937TZ83-F1
#
_cell.length_a   1.000
_cell.length_b   1.000
_cell.length_c   1.000
_cell.angle_alpha   90.00
_cell.angle_beta   90.00
_cell.angle_gamma   90.00
#
_symmetry.space_group_name_H-M   'P 1'
#
loop_
_entity.id
_entity.type
_entity.pdbx_description
1 polymer ?
#
loop_
_entity_poly.entity_id
_entity_poly.type
_entity_poly.pdbx_seq_one_letter_code
_entity_poly.pdbx_strand_id
1 'polypeptide(L)'
;MNPHIFREYDIRGTYPDELNEKTVGLLGNALGAYYREKGAKRISLGQDCRLSSPDLAAWLSRALVASGMEIVDIGTVPTPVLYFSIHHLRVDGGIQITGSHNPPAFNGFKICLGEMSVYGEEIQKIRKIAESGDFIAGNGKVGKTDVRAAYIDYVTGNIQLGSVKRKVVVDGGNGTGGPVGTEIYRRLGFET
;
A
#
# COMPACT_ATOMS: atom_id res chain seq x y z
N MET A 1 15.68 -15.01 -3.54
CA MET A 1 14.38 -14.41 -3.93
C MET A 1 14.35 -14.37 -5.45
N ASN A 2 13.21 -14.63 -6.12
CA ASN A 2 13.17 -14.55 -7.58
C ASN A 2 13.34 -13.08 -8.02
N PRO A 3 14.41 -12.70 -8.74
CA PRO A 3 14.65 -11.31 -9.10
C PRO A 3 13.56 -10.72 -10.02
N HIS A 4 12.81 -11.56 -10.75
CA HIS A 4 11.77 -11.11 -11.67
C HIS A 4 10.57 -10.45 -10.99
N ILE A 5 10.41 -10.61 -9.66
CA ILE A 5 9.33 -9.93 -8.94
C ILE A 5 9.61 -8.42 -8.79
N PHE A 6 10.86 -7.98 -8.90
CA PHE A 6 11.25 -6.56 -8.83
C PHE A 6 11.15 -5.92 -10.20
N ARG A 7 10.00 -5.33 -10.51
CA ARG A 7 9.73 -4.68 -11.79
C ARG A 7 10.15 -3.22 -11.76
N GLU A 8 9.87 -2.49 -12.83
CA GLU A 8 10.25 -1.08 -12.95
C GLU A 8 9.46 -0.16 -12.00
N TYR A 9 8.18 -0.42 -11.76
CA TYR A 9 7.29 0.48 -11.00
C TYR A 9 6.73 -0.10 -9.71
N ASP A 10 6.84 -1.43 -9.54
CA ASP A 10 6.33 -2.13 -8.37
C ASP A 10 7.04 -3.47 -8.16
N ILE A 11 6.70 -4.14 -7.07
CA ILE A 11 7.08 -5.52 -6.82
C ILE A 11 5.84 -6.39 -7.01
N ARG A 12 5.91 -7.45 -7.83
CA ARG A 12 4.75 -8.24 -8.28
C ARG A 12 5.11 -9.70 -8.46
N GLY A 13 4.31 -10.60 -7.89
CA GLY A 13 4.48 -12.05 -8.05
C GLY A 13 3.21 -12.82 -7.70
N THR A 14 3.24 -14.14 -7.87
CA THR A 14 2.14 -15.04 -7.49
C THR A 14 2.23 -15.51 -6.04
N TYR A 15 1.09 -15.70 -5.39
CA TYR A 15 0.96 -16.33 -4.08
C TYR A 15 0.44 -17.77 -4.23
N PRO A 16 0.99 -18.77 -3.51
CA PRO A 16 2.08 -18.65 -2.52
C PRO A 16 3.49 -18.85 -3.12
N ASP A 17 3.62 -19.10 -4.42
CA ASP A 17 4.88 -19.56 -5.02
C ASP A 17 6.01 -18.53 -4.93
N GLU A 18 5.77 -17.30 -5.40
CA GLU A 18 6.76 -16.23 -5.40
C GLU A 18 6.65 -15.33 -4.16
N LEU A 19 5.42 -15.13 -3.69
CA LEU A 19 5.08 -14.33 -2.51
C LEU A 19 4.61 -15.25 -1.38
N ASN A 20 5.50 -15.54 -0.44
CA ASN A 20 5.26 -16.35 0.75
C ASN A 20 5.97 -15.72 1.97
N GLU A 21 5.81 -16.32 3.15
CA GLU A 21 6.38 -15.80 4.40
C GLU A 21 7.88 -15.53 4.29
N LYS A 22 8.62 -16.45 3.67
CA LYS A 22 10.08 -16.30 3.51
C LYS A 22 10.42 -15.14 2.58
N THR A 23 9.82 -15.06 1.39
CA THR A 23 10.15 -14.00 0.43
C THR A 23 9.68 -12.63 0.89
N VAL A 24 8.50 -12.54 1.50
CA VAL A 24 7.96 -11.28 2.05
C VAL A 24 8.70 -10.83 3.29
N GLY A 25 9.14 -11.76 4.16
CA GLY A 25 9.99 -11.42 5.30
C GLY A 25 11.31 -10.80 4.87
N LEU A 26 11.99 -11.40 3.87
CA LEU A 26 13.20 -10.83 3.27
C LEU A 26 12.94 -9.45 2.65
N LEU A 27 11.82 -9.29 1.94
CA LEU A 27 11.43 -8.00 1.36
C LEU A 27 11.19 -6.95 2.45
N GLY A 28 10.51 -7.31 3.54
CA GLY A 28 10.26 -6.41 4.65
C GLY A 28 11.53 -5.94 5.34
N ASN A 29 12.50 -6.83 5.55
CA ASN A 29 13.81 -6.46 6.09
C ASN A 29 14.56 -5.50 5.14
N ALA A 30 14.53 -5.79 3.83
CA ALA A 30 15.17 -4.95 2.83
C ALA A 30 14.53 -3.55 2.74
N LEU A 31 13.20 -3.49 2.79
CA LEU A 31 12.46 -2.22 2.84
C LEU A 31 12.72 -1.45 4.13
N GLY A 32 12.83 -2.14 5.27
CA GLY A 32 13.22 -1.53 6.54
C GLY A 32 14.58 -0.85 6.45
N ALA A 33 15.59 -1.56 5.95
CA ALA A 33 16.92 -1.00 5.69
C ALA A 33 16.88 0.18 4.71
N TYR A 34 16.17 0.03 3.58
CA TYR A 34 16.00 1.08 2.58
C TYR A 34 15.39 2.36 3.18
N TYR A 35 14.26 2.25 3.90
CA TYR A 35 13.62 3.41 4.51
C TYR A 35 14.53 4.09 5.52
N ARG A 36 15.23 3.31 6.35
CA ARG A 36 16.11 3.85 7.38
C ARG A 36 17.34 4.54 6.79
N GLU A 37 17.91 4.02 5.71
CA GLU A 37 18.96 4.69 4.93
C GLU A 37 18.48 6.05 4.41
N LYS A 38 17.21 6.14 3.98
CA LYS A 38 16.58 7.38 3.50
C LYS A 38 16.09 8.30 4.62
N GLY A 39 16.35 7.97 5.88
CA GLY A 39 15.91 8.77 7.04
C GLY A 39 14.42 8.64 7.38
N ALA A 40 13.67 7.77 6.70
CA ALA A 40 12.28 7.48 7.01
C ALA A 40 12.16 6.56 8.24
N LYS A 41 11.14 6.76 9.05
CA LYS A 41 10.89 5.95 10.26
C LYS A 41 9.44 5.51 10.37
N ARG A 42 8.49 6.35 9.99
CA ARG A 42 7.05 6.08 10.15
C ARG A 42 6.39 6.00 8.78
N ILE A 43 5.72 4.91 8.46
CA ILE A 43 5.08 4.71 7.15
C ILE A 43 3.65 4.20 7.28
N SER A 44 2.81 4.49 6.29
CA SER A 44 1.49 3.87 6.17
C SER A 44 1.58 2.50 5.52
N LEU A 45 0.78 1.54 5.99
CA LEU A 45 0.63 0.23 5.36
C LEU A 45 -0.85 -0.01 5.05
N GLY A 46 -1.18 -0.14 3.77
CA GLY A 46 -2.52 -0.44 3.30
C GLY A 46 -2.54 -1.70 2.45
N GLN A 47 -3.70 -2.32 2.32
CA GLN A 47 -3.85 -3.53 1.50
C GLN A 47 -5.15 -3.51 0.66
N ASP A 48 -5.17 -4.26 -0.43
CA ASP A 48 -6.41 -4.51 -1.17
C ASP A 48 -7.20 -5.70 -0.59
N CYS A 49 -8.32 -6.05 -1.22
CA CYS A 49 -9.22 -7.10 -0.77
C CYS A 49 -8.88 -8.51 -1.30
N ARG A 50 -7.65 -8.75 -1.80
CA ARG A 50 -7.24 -10.10 -2.21
C ARG A 50 -7.12 -11.02 -1.00
N LEU A 51 -7.41 -12.30 -1.21
CA LEU A 51 -7.36 -13.32 -0.16
C LEU A 51 -5.96 -13.48 0.46
N SER A 52 -4.91 -13.25 -0.34
CA SER A 52 -3.51 -13.30 0.13
C SER A 52 -3.06 -12.04 0.88
N SER A 53 -3.75 -10.92 0.74
CA SER A 53 -3.30 -9.63 1.30
C SER A 53 -3.10 -9.65 2.83
N PRO A 54 -4.00 -10.24 3.64
CA PRO A 54 -3.81 -10.31 5.10
C PRO A 54 -2.53 -11.01 5.54
N ASP A 55 -2.17 -12.13 4.90
CA ASP A 55 -0.94 -12.87 5.19
C ASP A 55 0.29 -12.03 4.85
N LEU A 56 0.29 -11.46 3.63
CA LEU A 56 1.38 -10.62 3.14
C LEU A 56 1.58 -9.39 4.05
N ALA A 57 0.49 -8.77 4.51
CA ALA A 57 0.53 -7.63 5.43
C ALA A 57 1.13 -8.03 6.77
N ALA A 58 0.73 -9.17 7.32
CA ALA A 58 1.26 -9.66 8.58
C ALA A 58 2.77 -9.97 8.49
N TRP A 59 3.20 -10.66 7.44
CA TRP A 59 4.62 -11.02 7.24
C TRP A 59 5.49 -9.78 7.02
N LEU A 60 5.03 -8.87 6.17
CA LEU A 60 5.73 -7.63 5.85
C LEU A 60 5.84 -6.72 7.09
N SER A 61 4.72 -6.54 7.81
CA SER A 61 4.69 -5.70 9.01
C SER A 61 5.64 -6.20 10.09
N ARG A 62 5.68 -7.52 10.35
CA ARG A 62 6.62 -8.11 11.32
C ARG A 62 8.07 -7.81 10.98
N ALA A 63 8.47 -7.99 9.72
CA ALA A 63 9.83 -7.73 9.26
C ALA A 63 10.20 -6.23 9.36
N LEU A 64 9.30 -5.33 8.92
CA LEU A 64 9.53 -3.88 9.04
C LEU A 64 9.68 -3.41 10.49
N VAL A 65 8.85 -3.95 11.40
CA VAL A 65 8.94 -3.66 12.84
C VAL A 65 10.28 -4.15 13.41
N ALA A 66 10.73 -5.34 13.01
CA ALA A 66 12.04 -5.88 13.42
C ALA A 66 13.22 -5.05 12.88
N SER A 67 13.01 -4.23 11.84
CA SER A 67 13.98 -3.23 11.36
C SER A 67 13.84 -1.85 12.01
N GLY A 68 12.95 -1.68 13.00
CA GLY A 68 12.76 -0.43 13.73
C GLY A 68 11.74 0.55 13.13
N MET A 69 10.93 0.12 12.16
CA MET A 69 9.92 0.97 11.52
C MET A 69 8.66 1.12 12.38
N GLU A 70 8.06 2.30 12.33
CA GLU A 70 6.74 2.59 12.90
C GLU A 70 5.66 2.45 11.81
N ILE A 71 4.84 1.43 11.90
CA ILE A 71 3.79 1.14 10.91
C ILE A 71 2.47 1.75 11.35
N VAL A 72 1.85 2.51 10.45
CA VAL A 72 0.45 2.93 10.57
C VAL A 72 -0.38 2.08 9.62
N ASP A 73 -0.94 1.00 10.16
CA ASP A 73 -1.83 0.09 9.43
C ASP A 73 -3.18 0.79 9.21
N ILE A 74 -3.49 1.06 7.94
CA ILE A 74 -4.75 1.69 7.52
C ILE A 74 -5.77 0.67 6.99
N GLY A 75 -5.44 -0.62 7.09
CA GLY A 75 -6.30 -1.74 6.73
C GLY A 75 -6.56 -1.86 5.23
N THR A 76 -7.71 -2.45 4.90
CA THR A 76 -8.12 -2.68 3.52
C THR A 76 -8.66 -1.39 2.90
N VAL A 77 -7.91 -0.83 1.94
CA VAL A 77 -8.20 0.45 1.29
C VAL A 77 -7.77 0.46 -0.19
N PRO A 78 -8.41 1.27 -1.05
CA PRO A 78 -7.91 1.55 -2.39
C PRO A 78 -6.51 2.17 -2.34
N THR A 79 -5.68 1.92 -3.37
CA THR A 79 -4.34 2.54 -3.47
C THR A 79 -4.36 4.08 -3.30
N PRO A 80 -5.31 4.84 -3.88
CA PRO A 80 -5.36 6.29 -3.67
C PRO A 80 -5.58 6.71 -2.20
N VAL A 81 -6.25 5.88 -1.40
CA VAL A 81 -6.44 6.16 0.04
C VAL A 81 -5.13 5.98 0.81
N LEU A 82 -4.29 5.01 0.42
CA LEU A 82 -2.93 4.94 0.96
C LEU A 82 -2.14 6.21 0.62
N TYR A 83 -2.16 6.64 -0.64
CA TYR A 83 -1.43 7.85 -1.03
C TYR A 83 -1.91 9.07 -0.26
N PHE A 84 -3.22 9.26 -0.13
CA PHE A 84 -3.81 10.28 0.73
C PHE A 84 -3.32 10.19 2.18
N SER A 85 -3.24 8.97 2.74
CA SER A 85 -2.80 8.76 4.12
C SER A 85 -1.39 9.29 4.39
N ILE A 86 -0.51 9.28 3.37
CA ILE A 86 0.87 9.77 3.50
C ILE A 86 0.87 11.25 3.89
N HIS A 87 0.10 12.06 3.14
CA HIS A 87 -0.06 13.48 3.41
C HIS A 87 -0.87 13.72 4.69
N HIS A 88 -2.01 13.03 4.82
CA HIS A 88 -2.96 13.26 5.92
C HIS A 88 -2.38 12.94 7.29
N LEU A 89 -1.62 11.84 7.41
CA LEU A 89 -1.02 11.39 8.67
C LEU A 89 0.41 11.91 8.88
N ARG A 90 0.94 12.65 7.89
CA ARG A 90 2.32 13.17 7.84
C ARG A 90 3.34 12.08 8.17
N VAL A 91 3.29 11.00 7.39
CA VAL A 91 4.23 9.88 7.49
C VAL A 91 5.27 9.97 6.37
N ASP A 92 6.38 9.27 6.54
CA ASP A 92 7.58 9.36 5.69
C ASP A 92 7.48 8.51 4.40
N GLY A 93 6.32 7.93 4.13
CA GLY A 93 6.08 7.05 2.98
C GLY A 93 4.95 6.05 3.24
N GLY A 94 4.83 5.07 2.35
CA GLY A 94 3.83 4.03 2.51
C GLY A 94 4.00 2.86 1.57
N ILE A 95 3.36 1.74 1.93
CA ILE A 95 3.32 0.53 1.10
C ILE A 95 1.87 0.11 0.88
N GLN A 96 1.48 -0.08 -0.38
CA GLN A 96 0.21 -0.70 -0.73
C GLN A 96 0.47 -2.14 -1.11
N ILE A 97 -0.14 -3.07 -0.39
CA ILE A 97 -0.23 -4.46 -0.79
C ILE A 97 -1.41 -4.58 -1.77
N THR A 98 -1.12 -4.86 -3.02
CA THR A 98 -2.17 -5.03 -4.03
C THR A 98 -1.64 -5.72 -5.26
N GLY A 99 -2.41 -6.65 -5.85
CA GLY A 99 -2.18 -7.20 -7.18
C GLY A 99 -2.63 -6.28 -8.33
N SER A 100 -3.17 -5.10 -8.02
CA SER A 100 -3.83 -4.20 -8.96
C SER A 100 -4.93 -4.94 -9.75
N HIS A 101 -4.87 -4.93 -11.08
CA HIS A 101 -5.85 -5.56 -11.97
C HIS A 101 -5.47 -7.00 -12.38
N ASN A 102 -4.37 -7.55 -11.87
CA ASN A 102 -3.91 -8.89 -12.25
C ASN A 102 -4.87 -9.99 -11.75
N PRO A 103 -4.80 -11.21 -12.32
CA PRO A 103 -5.58 -12.35 -11.85
C PRO A 103 -5.44 -12.60 -10.32
N PRO A 104 -6.40 -13.29 -9.68
CA PRO A 104 -6.45 -13.43 -8.22
C PRO A 104 -5.17 -13.99 -7.57
N ALA A 105 -4.44 -14.87 -8.27
CA ALA A 105 -3.19 -15.45 -7.80
C ALA A 105 -2.05 -14.43 -7.64
N PHE A 106 -2.11 -13.28 -8.32
CA PHE A 106 -1.10 -12.24 -8.20
C PHE A 106 -1.34 -11.33 -7.00
N ASN A 107 -0.26 -10.90 -6.37
CA ASN A 107 -0.26 -9.78 -5.43
C ASN A 107 1.06 -9.00 -5.57
N GLY A 108 1.33 -8.05 -4.67
CA GLY A 108 2.58 -7.31 -4.68
C GLY A 108 2.51 -6.00 -3.93
N PHE A 109 3.50 -5.14 -4.15
CA PHE A 109 3.80 -4.00 -3.30
C PHE A 109 4.07 -2.76 -4.15
N LYS A 110 3.27 -1.72 -3.97
CA LYS A 110 3.58 -0.37 -4.44
C LYS A 110 4.21 0.40 -3.29
N ILE A 111 5.36 1.00 -3.50
CA ILE A 111 6.18 1.58 -2.45
C ILE A 111 6.31 3.09 -2.68
N CYS A 112 6.14 3.87 -1.62
CA CYS A 112 6.31 5.31 -1.62
C CYS A 112 7.36 5.72 -0.56
N LEU A 113 8.20 6.69 -0.92
CA LEU A 113 9.10 7.40 -0.01
C LEU A 113 8.70 8.87 -0.03
N GLY A 114 8.28 9.40 1.11
CA GLY A 114 7.48 10.60 1.18
C GLY A 114 6.26 10.47 0.25
N GLU A 115 6.01 11.52 -0.52
CA GLU A 115 4.87 11.62 -1.45
C GLU A 115 5.16 10.98 -2.82
N MET A 116 6.39 10.51 -3.03
CA MET A 116 6.86 10.01 -4.32
C MET A 116 6.82 8.49 -4.39
N SER A 117 6.43 7.96 -5.54
CA SER A 117 6.57 6.52 -5.82
C SER A 117 8.04 6.15 -5.93
N VAL A 118 8.41 4.98 -5.41
CA VAL A 118 9.72 4.35 -5.59
C VAL A 118 9.67 3.53 -6.88
N TYR A 119 10.59 3.79 -7.81
CA TYR A 119 10.63 3.15 -9.13
C TYR A 119 12.07 3.00 -9.66
N GLY A 120 12.22 2.25 -10.75
CA GLY A 120 13.46 2.07 -11.50
C GLY A 120 14.61 1.60 -10.63
N GLU A 121 15.71 2.36 -10.67
CA GLU A 121 16.93 2.08 -9.90
C GLU A 121 16.70 1.95 -8.39
N GLU A 122 15.72 2.66 -7.82
CA GLU A 122 15.44 2.55 -6.38
C GLU A 122 14.81 1.21 -6.02
N ILE A 123 13.96 0.62 -6.89
CA ILE A 123 13.47 -0.75 -6.69
C ILE A 123 14.63 -1.75 -6.79
N GLN A 124 15.58 -1.53 -7.70
CA GLN A 124 16.77 -2.38 -7.80
C GLN A 124 17.71 -2.25 -6.60
N LYS A 125 17.75 -1.08 -5.93
CA LYS A 125 18.46 -0.95 -4.63
C LYS A 125 17.81 -1.81 -3.55
N ILE A 126 16.49 -1.79 -3.44
CA ILE A 126 15.76 -2.67 -2.49
C ILE A 126 16.06 -4.14 -2.79
N ARG A 127 16.08 -4.53 -4.07
CA ARG A 127 16.49 -5.87 -4.48
C ARG A 127 17.90 -6.22 -4.02
N LYS A 128 18.88 -5.35 -4.25
CA LYS A 128 20.28 -5.57 -3.85
C LYS A 128 20.42 -5.78 -2.34
N ILE A 129 19.70 -4.99 -1.53
CA ILE A 129 19.65 -5.17 -0.06
C ILE A 129 19.06 -6.55 0.30
N ALA A 130 17.97 -6.95 -0.38
CA ALA A 130 17.35 -8.26 -0.16
C ALA A 130 18.28 -9.43 -0.54
N GLU A 131 19.12 -9.25 -1.57
CA GLU A 131 20.10 -10.24 -2.02
C GLU A 131 21.35 -10.30 -1.14
N SER A 132 21.85 -9.16 -0.65
CA SER A 132 23.05 -9.12 0.19
C SER A 132 22.79 -9.61 1.61
N GLY A 133 21.55 -9.44 2.11
CA GLY A 133 21.21 -9.77 3.48
C GLY A 133 21.69 -8.73 4.50
N ASP A 134 22.10 -7.54 4.03
CA ASP A 134 22.51 -6.41 4.87
C ASP A 134 21.30 -5.76 5.54
N PHE A 135 20.71 -6.52 6.47
CA PHE A 135 19.52 -6.10 7.20
C PHE A 135 19.91 -5.37 8.47
N ILE A 136 19.02 -4.48 8.88
CA ILE A 136 19.12 -3.77 10.14
C ILE A 136 18.14 -4.35 11.15
N ALA A 137 18.55 -4.32 12.41
CA ALA A 137 17.70 -4.66 13.53
C ALA A 137 17.23 -3.38 14.25
N GLY A 138 16.03 -3.42 14.79
CA GLY A 138 15.44 -2.35 15.57
C GLY A 138 14.20 -2.83 16.31
N ASN A 139 13.57 -1.91 17.04
CA ASN A 139 12.32 -2.18 17.75
C ASN A 139 11.27 -1.16 17.34
N GLY A 140 10.53 -1.50 16.29
CA GLY A 140 9.44 -0.72 15.75
C GLY A 140 8.14 -0.91 16.52
N LYS A 141 7.03 -0.42 15.95
CA LYS A 141 5.69 -0.64 16.49
C LYS A 141 4.65 -0.57 15.39
N VAL A 142 3.47 -1.13 15.65
CA VAL A 142 2.31 -1.03 14.76
C VAL A 142 1.20 -0.28 15.48
N GLY A 143 0.66 0.75 14.84
CA GLY A 143 -0.59 1.41 15.21
C GLY A 143 -1.62 1.23 14.10
N LYS A 144 -2.91 1.29 14.45
CA LYS A 144 -4.02 1.18 13.48
C LYS A 144 -4.81 2.48 13.43
N THR A 145 -5.13 2.92 12.22
CA THR A 145 -5.95 4.13 11.99
C THR A 145 -6.81 3.96 10.74
N ASP A 146 -8.10 4.23 10.82
CA ASP A 146 -8.94 4.34 9.61
C ASP A 146 -8.90 5.76 9.06
N VAL A 147 -8.54 5.91 7.78
CA VAL A 147 -8.49 7.20 7.07
C VAL A 147 -9.54 7.32 5.96
N ARG A 148 -10.42 6.32 5.78
CA ARG A 148 -11.40 6.29 4.69
C ARG A 148 -12.38 7.45 4.76
N ALA A 149 -12.93 7.73 5.94
CA ALA A 149 -13.85 8.85 6.13
C ALA A 149 -13.19 10.19 5.79
N ALA A 150 -11.97 10.42 6.31
CA ALA A 150 -11.19 11.63 6.01
C ALA A 150 -10.89 11.77 4.50
N TYR A 151 -10.59 10.66 3.81
CA TYR A 151 -10.42 10.66 2.36
C TYR A 151 -11.70 11.03 1.61
N ILE A 152 -12.84 10.42 1.99
CA ILE A 152 -14.14 10.69 1.36
C ILE A 152 -14.53 12.16 1.56
N ASP A 153 -14.39 12.69 2.78
CA ASP A 153 -14.67 14.09 3.08
C ASP A 153 -13.73 15.03 2.30
N TYR A 154 -12.44 14.70 2.21
CA TYR A 154 -11.50 15.44 1.38
C TYR A 154 -11.92 15.48 -0.09
N VAL A 155 -12.22 14.34 -0.71
CA VAL A 155 -12.61 14.28 -2.13
C VAL A 155 -13.89 15.06 -2.36
N THR A 156 -14.92 14.82 -1.55
CA THR A 156 -16.24 15.44 -1.72
C THR A 156 -16.22 16.95 -1.47
N GLY A 157 -15.43 17.43 -0.51
CA GLY A 157 -15.25 18.86 -0.24
C GLY A 157 -14.47 19.62 -1.31
N ASN A 158 -13.74 18.93 -2.19
CA ASN A 158 -12.97 19.53 -3.30
C ASN A 158 -13.66 19.40 -4.67
N ILE A 159 -14.89 18.88 -4.72
CA ILE A 159 -15.66 18.73 -5.96
C ILE A 159 -16.86 19.66 -5.91
N GLN A 160 -16.92 20.60 -6.85
CA GLN A 160 -18.11 21.42 -7.07
C GLN A 160 -18.93 20.87 -8.24
N LEU A 161 -20.14 20.40 -7.94
CA LEU A 161 -21.04 19.90 -8.97
C LEU A 161 -21.67 21.04 -9.76
N GLY A 162 -21.83 20.81 -11.07
CA GLY A 162 -22.65 21.66 -11.93
C GLY A 162 -24.15 21.45 -11.71
N SER A 163 -24.97 22.15 -12.49
CA SER A 163 -26.44 22.10 -12.39
C SER A 163 -27.09 20.83 -12.94
N VAL A 164 -26.35 20.03 -13.72
CA VAL A 164 -26.90 18.84 -14.40
C VAL A 164 -26.91 17.64 -13.46
N LYS A 165 -28.10 17.17 -13.10
CA LYS A 165 -28.29 15.92 -12.34
C LYS A 165 -28.18 14.71 -13.27
N ARG A 166 -27.44 13.69 -12.84
CA ARG A 166 -27.27 12.42 -13.56
C ARG A 166 -27.49 11.27 -12.58
N LYS A 167 -27.89 10.10 -13.10
CA LYS A 167 -27.80 8.83 -12.35
C LYS A 167 -26.45 8.21 -12.64
N VAL A 168 -25.86 7.56 -11.63
CA VAL A 168 -24.52 6.96 -11.75
C VAL A 168 -24.62 5.49 -11.37
N VAL A 169 -24.17 4.61 -12.26
CA VAL A 169 -23.94 3.20 -11.94
C VAL A 169 -22.48 3.05 -11.53
N VAL A 170 -22.23 2.43 -10.38
CA VAL A 170 -20.88 2.16 -9.88
C VAL A 170 -20.62 0.65 -9.91
N ASP A 171 -19.77 0.21 -10.82
CA ASP A 171 -19.23 -1.15 -10.83
C ASP A 171 -17.85 -1.16 -10.17
N GLY A 172 -17.76 -1.78 -8.99
CA GLY A 172 -16.51 -1.91 -8.25
C GLY A 172 -15.64 -3.09 -8.71
N GLY A 173 -16.12 -3.95 -9.61
CA GLY A 173 -15.43 -5.18 -10.03
C GLY A 173 -15.05 -6.09 -8.86
N ASN A 174 -15.86 -6.08 -7.79
CA ASN A 174 -15.57 -6.70 -6.48
C ASN A 174 -14.23 -6.27 -5.83
N GLY A 175 -13.61 -5.20 -6.32
CA GLY A 175 -12.36 -4.66 -5.80
C GLY A 175 -12.57 -3.64 -4.69
N THR A 176 -11.47 -3.24 -4.05
CA THR A 176 -11.47 -2.32 -2.90
C THR A 176 -12.06 -0.94 -3.21
N GLY A 177 -12.06 -0.55 -4.49
CA GLY A 177 -12.60 0.74 -4.94
C GLY A 177 -14.12 0.86 -4.81
N GLY A 178 -14.86 -0.25 -4.86
CA GLY A 178 -16.33 -0.24 -4.85
C GLY A 178 -16.93 0.51 -3.65
N PRO A 179 -16.68 0.07 -2.41
CA PRO A 179 -17.27 0.70 -1.22
C PRO A 179 -16.94 2.20 -1.10
N VAL A 180 -15.68 2.59 -1.35
CA VAL A 180 -15.23 3.98 -1.24
C VAL A 180 -15.82 4.84 -2.37
N GLY A 181 -15.79 4.34 -3.60
CA GLY A 181 -16.33 5.04 -4.77
C GLY A 181 -17.83 5.26 -4.67
N THR A 182 -18.59 4.23 -4.30
CA THR A 182 -20.04 4.34 -4.09
C THR A 182 -20.36 5.39 -3.02
N GLU A 183 -19.63 5.40 -1.90
CA GLU A 183 -19.87 6.39 -0.84
C GLU A 183 -19.55 7.82 -1.29
N ILE A 184 -18.48 8.03 -2.06
CA ILE A 184 -18.17 9.34 -2.64
C ILE A 184 -19.33 9.84 -3.51
N TYR A 185 -19.84 9.02 -4.42
CA TYR A 185 -20.96 9.42 -5.28
C TYR A 185 -22.24 9.70 -4.47
N ARG A 186 -22.55 8.92 -3.42
CA ARG A 186 -23.67 9.20 -2.52
C ARG A 186 -23.51 10.51 -1.78
N ARG A 187 -22.32 10.81 -1.24
CA ARG A 187 -22.02 12.07 -0.55
C ARG A 187 -22.09 13.29 -1.46
N LEU A 188 -21.78 13.10 -2.75
CA LEU A 188 -22.00 14.11 -3.80
C LEU A 188 -23.48 14.26 -4.21
N GLY A 189 -24.39 13.44 -3.68
CA GLY A 189 -25.83 13.53 -3.94
C GLY A 189 -26.31 12.82 -5.20
N PHE A 190 -25.53 11.88 -5.74
CA PHE A 190 -25.97 11.02 -6.84
C PHE A 190 -26.85 9.88 -6.33
N GLU A 191 -27.85 9.51 -7.13
CA GLU A 191 -28.56 8.23 -7.00
C GLU A 191 -27.66 7.13 -7.57
N THR A 192 -27.28 6.17 -6.71
CA THR A 192 -26.34 5.06 -6.98
C THR A 192 -26.91 3.73 -6.57
#